data_AF-N6URH9-F1
#
_entry.id   AF-N6URH9-F1
#
_cell.length_a   1.000
_cell.length_b   1.000
_cell.length_c   1.000
_cell.angle_alpha   90.00
_cell.angle_beta   90.00
_cell.angle_gamma   90.00
#
_symmetry.space_group_name_H-M   'P 1'
#
loop_
_entity.id
_entity.type
_entity.pdbx_description
1 polymer ?
#
loop_
_entity_poly.entity_id
_entity_poly.type
_entity_poly.pdbx_seq_one_letter_code
_entity_poly.pdbx_strand_id
1 'polypeptide(L)'
;MGSGKGKGMYGVKMTGTGKVEMNMVEILQVGVGVEVSGSGRLVMNMGKIEFTSGAGNYGVKVGSEGNALFYGVSITGSGREGTGVVMDGKMLMMSDVRISGVGMGVDAAKGNLVMHKGSIGFTGNYGIYLIRGNALFYGVSITGSGDKSTGMYVGSSGKIIMKDVMMSGVGTGVEVTNGGAMWLGGTHLKDVQNGMIVTQGSTVRMEGGKITFKGSYGVYLDKGWGCF
;
A
#
# COMPACT_ATOMS: atom_id res chain seq x y z
N MET A 1 0.35 -30.92 -22.79
CA MET A 1 -0.01 -29.82 -21.87
C MET A 1 -0.13 -28.55 -22.70
N GLY A 2 -1.31 -27.93 -22.71
CA GLY A 2 -1.67 -26.89 -23.69
C GLY A 2 -0.97 -25.55 -23.45
N SER A 3 -0.41 -24.98 -24.51
CA SER A 3 0.14 -23.63 -24.59
C SER A 3 -0.97 -22.58 -24.72
N GLY A 4 -1.87 -22.51 -23.72
CA GLY A 4 -3.03 -21.62 -23.73
C GLY A 4 -2.62 -20.15 -23.60
N LYS A 5 -2.60 -19.41 -24.72
CA LYS A 5 -2.42 -17.95 -24.78
C LYS A 5 -3.69 -17.17 -24.38
N GLY A 6 -4.38 -17.59 -23.33
CA GLY A 6 -5.49 -16.85 -22.74
C GLY A 6 -5.06 -16.31 -21.38
N LYS A 7 -4.57 -15.07 -21.30
CA LYS A 7 -4.34 -14.44 -20.00
C LYS A 7 -5.71 -14.11 -19.42
N GLY A 8 -6.18 -14.93 -18.48
CA GLY A 8 -7.43 -14.68 -17.77
C GLY A 8 -7.39 -13.30 -17.11
N MET A 9 -8.49 -12.55 -17.21
CA MET A 9 -8.57 -11.23 -16.59
C MET A 9 -8.42 -11.33 -15.07
N TYR A 10 -8.93 -12.41 -14.44
CA TYR A 10 -8.89 -12.64 -12.99
C TYR A 10 -8.25 -14.00 -12.67
N GLY A 11 -7.40 -14.05 -11.65
CA GLY A 11 -6.96 -15.29 -11.01
C GLY A 11 -8.01 -15.84 -10.05
N VAL A 12 -8.47 -15.00 -9.13
CA VAL A 12 -9.60 -15.29 -8.22
C VAL A 12 -10.54 -14.09 -8.19
N LYS A 13 -11.84 -14.36 -8.34
CA LYS A 13 -12.90 -13.37 -8.18
C LYS A 13 -13.97 -13.90 -7.22
N MET A 14 -14.08 -13.29 -6.05
CA MET A 14 -15.03 -13.63 -5.01
C MET A 14 -16.17 -12.62 -4.96
N THR A 15 -17.37 -13.06 -5.38
CA THR A 15 -18.58 -12.22 -5.45
C THR A 15 -19.63 -12.56 -4.38
N GLY A 16 -19.47 -13.69 -3.68
CA GLY A 16 -20.43 -14.19 -2.70
C GLY A 16 -20.20 -13.68 -1.28
N THR A 17 -21.06 -14.16 -0.36
CA THR A 17 -21.05 -13.83 1.07
C THR A 17 -20.29 -14.85 1.94
N GLY A 18 -19.87 -15.97 1.34
CA GLY A 18 -19.22 -17.08 2.03
C GLY A 18 -17.78 -16.79 2.45
N LYS A 19 -17.09 -17.84 2.88
CA LYS A 19 -15.67 -17.80 3.21
C LYS A 19 -14.87 -18.56 2.16
N VAL A 20 -13.78 -17.96 1.68
CA VAL A 20 -12.81 -18.61 0.80
C VAL A 20 -11.49 -18.70 1.55
N GLU A 21 -10.92 -19.90 1.65
CA GLU A 21 -9.59 -20.13 2.20
C GLU A 21 -8.67 -20.70 1.12
N MET A 22 -7.50 -20.10 0.98
CA MET A 22 -6.48 -20.46 0.00
C MET A 22 -5.17 -20.68 0.72
N ASN A 23 -4.58 -21.87 0.59
CA ASN A 23 -3.32 -22.21 1.26
C ASN A 23 -2.27 -22.55 0.19
N MET A 24 -1.15 -21.82 0.19
CA MET A 24 -0.01 -22.03 -0.72
C MET A 24 -0.39 -21.98 -2.21
N VAL A 25 -1.42 -21.20 -2.56
CA VAL A 25 -1.89 -21.08 -3.95
C VAL A 25 -0.97 -20.16 -4.75
N GLU A 26 -0.73 -20.52 -6.00
CA GLU A 26 -0.04 -19.69 -6.98
C GLU A 26 -1.01 -19.17 -8.04
N ILE A 27 -1.07 -17.85 -8.20
CA ILE A 27 -1.80 -17.16 -9.26
C ILE A 27 -0.77 -16.51 -10.17
N LEU A 28 -0.81 -16.81 -11.47
CA LEU A 28 0.23 -16.43 -12.42
C LEU A 28 -0.33 -15.83 -13.70
N GLN A 29 0.33 -14.78 -14.21
CA GLN A 29 0.13 -14.22 -15.55
C GLN A 29 -1.30 -13.71 -15.85
N VAL A 30 -1.99 -13.19 -14.83
CA VAL A 30 -3.35 -12.62 -14.94
C VAL A 30 -3.33 -11.09 -14.95
N GLY A 31 -4.40 -10.44 -15.41
CA GLY A 31 -4.55 -8.98 -15.26
C GLY A 31 -4.82 -8.57 -13.81
N VAL A 32 -5.67 -9.35 -13.14
CA VAL A 32 -6.08 -9.20 -11.75
C VAL A 32 -5.75 -10.46 -10.98
N GLY A 33 -4.94 -10.37 -9.93
CA GLY A 33 -4.63 -11.51 -9.08
C GLY A 33 -5.86 -12.01 -8.31
N VAL A 34 -6.30 -11.22 -7.33
CA VAL A 34 -7.46 -11.52 -6.48
C VAL A 34 -8.39 -10.30 -6.41
N GLU A 35 -9.68 -10.49 -6.71
CA GLU A 35 -10.73 -9.50 -6.47
C GLU A 35 -11.77 -10.04 -5.47
N VAL A 36 -12.00 -9.34 -4.37
CA VAL A 36 -13.07 -9.60 -3.40
C VAL A 36 -14.10 -8.49 -3.53
N SER A 37 -15.17 -8.73 -4.28
CA SER A 37 -16.26 -7.77 -4.51
C SER A 37 -17.53 -8.10 -3.72
N GLY A 38 -17.69 -9.35 -3.27
CA GLY A 38 -18.78 -9.77 -2.38
C GLY A 38 -18.53 -9.41 -0.92
N SER A 39 -19.58 -9.49 -0.09
CA SER A 39 -19.51 -9.20 1.35
C SER A 39 -18.85 -10.31 2.20
N GLY A 40 -18.43 -11.40 1.57
CA GLY A 40 -17.77 -12.50 2.25
C GLY A 40 -16.33 -12.18 2.66
N ARG A 41 -15.64 -13.23 3.12
CA ARG A 41 -14.26 -13.15 3.63
C ARG A 41 -13.32 -14.07 2.88
N LEU A 42 -12.27 -13.50 2.30
CA LEU A 42 -11.16 -14.27 1.72
C LEU A 42 -10.00 -14.35 2.71
N VAL A 43 -9.39 -15.53 2.83
CA VAL A 43 -8.16 -15.75 3.57
C VAL A 43 -7.17 -16.45 2.66
N MET A 44 -5.97 -15.89 2.51
CA MET A 44 -4.87 -16.52 1.77
C MET A 44 -3.66 -16.67 2.69
N ASN A 45 -3.25 -17.91 2.93
CA ASN A 45 -2.08 -18.27 3.71
C ASN A 45 -0.98 -18.76 2.78
N MET A 46 0.11 -18.01 2.71
CA MET A 46 1.26 -18.23 1.85
C MET A 46 0.89 -18.29 0.37
N GLY A 47 1.90 -18.47 -0.48
CA GLY A 47 1.73 -18.53 -1.93
C GLY A 47 2.09 -17.22 -2.61
N LYS A 48 1.73 -17.13 -3.89
CA LYS A 48 2.16 -16.03 -4.76
C LYS A 48 1.08 -15.57 -5.72
N ILE A 49 1.10 -14.28 -6.00
CA ILE A 49 0.24 -13.61 -6.96
C ILE A 49 1.14 -12.84 -7.92
N GLU A 50 1.20 -13.28 -9.17
CA GLU A 50 1.86 -12.57 -10.26
C GLU A 50 0.82 -12.05 -11.26
N PHE A 51 0.88 -10.75 -11.52
CA PHE A 51 -0.06 -10.10 -12.43
C PHE A 51 0.67 -9.22 -13.44
N THR A 52 0.06 -9.09 -14.62
CA THR A 52 0.64 -8.33 -15.73
C THR A 52 0.47 -6.83 -15.52
N SER A 53 1.45 -6.05 -15.96
CA SER A 53 1.31 -4.58 -16.05
C SER A 53 0.14 -4.19 -16.97
N GLY A 54 -0.46 -3.04 -16.71
CA GLY A 54 -1.51 -2.45 -17.51
C GLY A 54 -2.38 -1.54 -16.65
N ALA A 55 -2.92 -0.47 -17.25
CA ALA A 55 -3.89 0.39 -16.57
C ALA A 55 -5.08 -0.44 -16.04
N GLY A 56 -5.37 -0.32 -14.75
CA GLY A 56 -6.45 -1.07 -14.10
C GLY A 56 -6.11 -2.50 -13.70
N ASN A 57 -4.89 -2.97 -13.92
CA ASN A 57 -4.41 -4.25 -13.40
C ASN A 57 -3.93 -4.12 -11.96
N TYR A 58 -4.22 -5.13 -11.14
CA TYR A 58 -3.86 -5.14 -9.74
C TYR A 58 -3.59 -6.55 -9.21
N GLY A 59 -2.69 -6.63 -8.22
CA GLY A 59 -2.43 -7.88 -7.52
C GLY A 59 -3.63 -8.30 -6.67
N VAL A 60 -4.09 -7.40 -5.79
CA VAL A 60 -5.26 -7.61 -4.94
C VAL A 60 -6.18 -6.41 -4.99
N LYS A 61 -7.49 -6.64 -5.07
CA LYS A 61 -8.51 -5.62 -4.84
C LYS A 61 -9.55 -6.13 -3.85
N VAL A 62 -9.83 -5.32 -2.84
CA VAL A 62 -10.95 -5.51 -1.92
C VAL A 62 -11.94 -4.39 -2.20
N GLY A 63 -13.07 -4.74 -2.82
CA GLY A 63 -14.15 -3.81 -3.15
C GLY A 63 -15.03 -3.48 -1.95
N SER A 64 -16.01 -2.59 -2.14
CA SER A 64 -16.82 -1.93 -1.08
C SER A 64 -17.25 -2.80 0.10
N GLU A 65 -17.70 -4.01 -0.17
CA GLU A 65 -18.22 -4.92 0.86
C GLU A 65 -17.20 -5.95 1.35
N GLY A 66 -16.05 -6.04 0.68
CA GLY A 66 -15.08 -7.11 0.85
C GLY A 66 -14.30 -7.08 2.15
N ASN A 67 -13.95 -8.27 2.61
CA ASN A 67 -13.01 -8.50 3.69
C ASN A 67 -11.95 -9.49 3.22
N ALA A 68 -10.67 -9.17 3.41
CA ALA A 68 -9.60 -10.09 3.02
C ALA A 68 -8.44 -10.11 4.02
N LEU A 69 -7.82 -11.28 4.17
CA LEU A 69 -6.65 -11.49 5.01
C LEU A 69 -5.59 -12.25 4.24
N PHE A 70 -4.38 -11.71 4.19
CA PHE A 70 -3.23 -12.30 3.50
C PHE A 70 -2.08 -12.49 4.48
N TYR A 71 -1.55 -13.71 4.57
CA TYR A 71 -0.47 -14.08 5.47
C TYR A 71 0.70 -14.66 4.68
N GLY A 72 1.87 -14.02 4.68
CA GLY A 72 3.07 -14.53 4.01
C GLY A 72 2.96 -14.63 2.49
N VAL A 73 2.10 -13.80 1.86
CA VAL A 73 1.84 -13.83 0.42
C VAL A 73 2.79 -12.87 -0.32
N SER A 74 3.32 -13.32 -1.45
CA SER A 74 4.06 -12.45 -2.38
C SER A 74 3.14 -11.93 -3.49
N ILE A 75 3.14 -10.63 -3.72
CA ILE A 75 2.36 -9.95 -4.75
C ILE A 75 3.33 -9.23 -5.68
N THR A 76 3.45 -9.71 -6.91
CA THR A 76 4.46 -9.25 -7.86
C THR A 76 3.79 -8.79 -9.16
N GLY A 77 3.93 -7.50 -9.47
CA GLY A 77 3.57 -6.97 -10.77
C GLY A 77 4.68 -7.17 -11.79
N SER A 78 4.37 -6.99 -13.06
CA SER A 78 5.34 -7.07 -14.16
C SER A 78 5.69 -5.72 -14.79
N GLY A 79 5.44 -4.59 -14.11
CA GLY A 79 5.69 -3.26 -14.69
C GLY A 79 5.14 -2.07 -13.90
N ARG A 80 5.29 -0.87 -14.48
CA ARG A 80 5.11 0.42 -13.79
C ARG A 80 3.68 0.97 -13.78
N GLU A 81 2.72 0.28 -14.40
CA GLU A 81 1.34 0.77 -14.49
C GLU A 81 0.39 0.07 -13.51
N GLY A 82 0.75 -1.14 -13.05
CA GLY A 82 -0.09 -1.92 -12.15
C GLY A 82 -0.01 -1.44 -10.69
N THR A 83 -1.07 -1.72 -9.94
CA THR A 83 -1.14 -1.46 -8.48
C THR A 83 -1.01 -2.76 -7.70
N GLY A 84 -0.17 -2.80 -6.66
CA GLY A 84 -0.05 -4.00 -5.82
C GLY A 84 -1.37 -4.34 -5.14
N VAL A 85 -1.92 -3.38 -4.40
CA VAL A 85 -3.15 -3.53 -3.62
C VAL A 85 -4.08 -2.34 -3.82
N VAL A 86 -5.35 -2.61 -4.09
CA VAL A 86 -6.43 -1.64 -4.09
C VAL A 86 -7.39 -1.96 -2.94
N MET A 87 -7.50 -1.06 -1.98
CA MET A 87 -8.37 -1.17 -0.83
C MET A 87 -9.48 -0.13 -0.91
N ASP A 88 -10.66 -0.60 -1.31
CA ASP A 88 -11.89 0.17 -1.32
C ASP A 88 -12.96 -0.61 -0.54
N GLY A 89 -12.60 -1.43 0.45
CA GLY A 89 -13.51 -2.34 1.13
C GLY A 89 -13.72 -2.02 2.61
N LYS A 90 -14.16 -3.03 3.38
CA LYS A 90 -14.35 -2.91 4.83
C LYS A 90 -13.06 -3.14 5.59
N MET A 91 -12.41 -4.28 5.32
CA MET A 91 -11.18 -4.68 6.01
C MET A 91 -10.21 -5.39 5.08
N LEU A 92 -8.95 -5.00 5.15
CA LEU A 92 -7.83 -5.76 4.59
C LEU A 92 -6.73 -5.88 5.65
N MET A 93 -6.37 -7.11 5.99
CA MET A 93 -5.21 -7.41 6.84
C MET A 93 -4.14 -8.12 6.02
N MET A 94 -2.91 -7.62 6.10
CA MET A 94 -1.74 -8.19 5.47
C MET A 94 -0.68 -8.43 6.54
N SER A 95 -0.19 -9.66 6.67
CA SER A 95 0.90 -9.99 7.58
C SER A 95 2.03 -10.67 6.82
N ASP A 96 3.26 -10.15 6.93
CA ASP A 96 4.43 -10.61 6.17
C ASP A 96 4.20 -10.66 4.64
N VAL A 97 3.40 -9.74 4.11
CA VAL A 97 3.14 -9.63 2.66
C VAL A 97 4.25 -8.83 1.99
N ARG A 98 4.69 -9.29 0.81
CA ARG A 98 5.72 -8.60 0.00
C ARG A 98 5.10 -8.15 -1.31
N ILE A 99 5.07 -6.83 -1.53
CA ILE A 99 4.60 -6.20 -2.77
C ILE A 99 5.82 -5.73 -3.56
N SER A 100 5.91 -6.07 -4.85
CA SER A 100 7.02 -5.64 -5.71
C SER A 100 6.65 -5.59 -7.19
N GLY A 101 7.49 -4.95 -8.02
CA GLY A 101 7.28 -4.91 -9.47
C GLY A 101 6.06 -4.12 -9.93
N VAL A 102 5.62 -3.14 -9.11
CA VAL A 102 4.41 -2.34 -9.35
C VAL A 102 4.73 -0.86 -9.55
N GLY A 103 3.80 -0.16 -10.21
CA GLY A 103 3.80 1.31 -10.28
C GLY A 103 3.44 1.91 -8.92
N MET A 104 2.29 1.53 -8.39
CA MET A 104 1.83 1.95 -7.07
C MET A 104 1.78 0.75 -6.13
N GLY A 105 2.28 0.92 -4.91
CA GLY A 105 2.25 -0.15 -3.91
C GLY A 105 0.82 -0.44 -3.44
N VAL A 106 0.20 0.57 -2.82
CA VAL A 106 -1.15 0.48 -2.23
C VAL A 106 -1.95 1.74 -2.55
N ASP A 107 -3.18 1.54 -3.04
CA ASP A 107 -4.21 2.56 -3.18
C ASP A 107 -5.34 2.28 -2.18
N ALA A 108 -5.56 3.18 -1.22
CA ALA A 108 -6.54 3.00 -0.16
C ALA A 108 -7.53 4.17 -0.14
N ALA A 109 -8.76 3.89 -0.54
CA ALA A 109 -9.83 4.88 -0.63
C ALA A 109 -10.79 4.84 0.56
N LYS A 110 -10.98 3.68 1.21
CA LYS A 110 -11.85 3.53 2.39
C LYS A 110 -11.55 2.27 3.20
N GLY A 111 -12.21 2.17 4.35
CA GLY A 111 -12.15 1.00 5.23
C GLY A 111 -10.95 1.01 6.17
N ASN A 112 -10.64 -0.17 6.70
CA ASN A 112 -9.52 -0.38 7.60
C ASN A 112 -8.46 -1.27 6.93
N LEU A 113 -7.28 -0.72 6.71
CA LEU A 113 -6.12 -1.43 6.17
C LEU A 113 -5.09 -1.67 7.28
N VAL A 114 -4.69 -2.91 7.50
CA VAL A 114 -3.62 -3.25 8.45
C VAL A 114 -2.53 -4.00 7.71
N MET A 115 -1.29 -3.52 7.78
CA MET A 115 -0.12 -4.24 7.31
C MET A 115 0.89 -4.41 8.44
N HIS A 116 1.12 -5.66 8.81
CA HIS A 116 2.04 -6.06 9.87
C HIS A 116 3.23 -6.81 9.26
N LYS A 117 4.43 -6.23 9.35
CA LYS A 117 5.65 -6.70 8.69
C LYS A 117 5.50 -6.76 7.16
N GLY A 118 6.55 -7.22 6.49
CA GLY A 118 6.61 -7.31 5.04
C GLY A 118 7.14 -6.04 4.39
N SER A 119 6.95 -5.91 3.08
CA SER A 119 7.57 -4.87 2.28
C SER A 119 6.71 -4.38 1.12
N ILE A 120 6.90 -3.12 0.75
CA ILE A 120 6.27 -2.48 -0.41
C ILE A 120 7.36 -1.86 -1.28
N GLY A 121 7.67 -2.50 -2.40
CA GLY A 121 8.53 -1.96 -3.45
C GLY A 121 7.70 -1.38 -4.59
N PHE A 122 7.96 -0.15 -5.00
CA PHE A 122 7.19 0.54 -6.04
C PHE A 122 8.08 1.43 -6.92
N THR A 123 7.58 1.75 -8.12
CA THR A 123 8.37 2.48 -9.14
C THR A 123 7.69 3.72 -9.73
N GLY A 124 6.41 3.90 -9.43
CA GLY A 124 5.60 5.05 -9.84
C GLY A 124 5.57 6.14 -8.78
N ASN A 125 4.47 6.90 -8.76
CA ASN A 125 4.37 8.12 -7.96
C ASN A 125 4.23 7.85 -6.46
N TYR A 126 3.53 6.79 -6.06
CA TYR A 126 3.17 6.56 -4.66
C TYR A 126 3.49 5.14 -4.20
N GLY A 127 4.13 5.03 -3.04
CA GLY A 127 4.24 3.76 -2.32
C GLY A 127 2.90 3.38 -1.74
N ILE A 128 2.33 4.30 -0.96
CA ILE A 128 0.98 4.22 -0.44
C ILE A 128 0.27 5.54 -0.69
N TYR A 129 -0.92 5.46 -1.28
CA TYR A 129 -1.81 6.59 -1.49
C TYR A 129 -3.09 6.35 -0.70
N LEU A 130 -3.34 7.13 0.35
CA LEU A 130 -4.55 7.03 1.17
C LEU A 130 -5.30 8.36 1.19
N ILE A 131 -6.58 8.32 0.82
CA ILE A 131 -7.44 9.52 0.83
C ILE A 131 -8.56 9.45 1.87
N ARG A 132 -9.04 8.27 2.27
CA ARG A 132 -9.98 8.13 3.39
C ARG A 132 -9.81 6.77 4.06
N GLY A 133 -10.52 6.58 5.17
CA GLY A 133 -10.41 5.38 6.00
C GLY A 133 -9.24 5.45 6.97
N ASN A 134 -8.92 4.30 7.55
CA ASN A 134 -7.84 4.16 8.52
C ASN A 134 -6.83 3.15 7.99
N ALA A 135 -5.54 3.42 8.20
CA ALA A 135 -4.53 2.39 8.03
C ALA A 135 -3.51 2.33 9.17
N LEU A 136 -3.03 1.11 9.44
CA LEU A 136 -1.98 0.81 10.38
C LEU A 136 -0.87 0.04 9.67
N PHE A 137 0.34 0.58 9.67
CA PHE A 137 1.55 -0.11 9.20
C PHE A 137 2.49 -0.32 10.38
N TYR A 138 2.83 -1.57 10.67
CA TYR A 138 3.72 -1.93 11.78
C TYR A 138 4.89 -2.78 11.30
N GLY A 139 6.13 -2.31 11.46
CA GLY A 139 7.32 -3.07 11.06
C GLY A 139 7.47 -3.25 9.54
N VAL A 140 6.88 -2.36 8.73
CA VAL A 140 6.86 -2.46 7.27
C VAL A 140 8.03 -1.70 6.66
N SER A 141 8.62 -2.26 5.60
CA SER A 141 9.61 -1.54 4.77
C SER A 141 8.98 -1.03 3.48
N ILE A 142 9.18 0.24 3.15
CA ILE A 142 8.66 0.88 1.93
C ILE A 142 9.86 1.39 1.12
N THR A 143 9.99 0.95 -0.13
CA THR A 143 11.12 1.29 -0.98
C THR A 143 10.62 1.79 -2.33
N GLY A 144 10.90 3.06 -2.61
CA GLY A 144 10.70 3.66 -3.93
C GLY A 144 11.91 3.46 -4.84
N SER A 145 11.77 3.90 -6.09
CA SER A 145 12.85 3.85 -7.08
C SER A 145 13.10 5.19 -7.77
N GLY A 146 12.73 6.32 -7.17
CA GLY A 146 12.85 7.59 -7.87
C GLY A 146 12.64 8.85 -7.02
N ASP A 147 13.41 9.88 -7.37
CA ASP A 147 13.49 11.17 -6.68
C ASP A 147 12.25 12.05 -6.81
N LYS A 148 11.25 11.62 -7.58
CA LYS A 148 9.96 12.31 -7.77
C LYS A 148 8.78 11.58 -7.13
N SER A 149 9.04 10.44 -6.49
CA SER A 149 8.01 9.64 -5.86
C SER A 149 7.74 10.09 -4.42
N THR A 150 6.54 9.79 -3.92
CA THR A 150 6.15 9.97 -2.52
C THR A 150 5.98 8.60 -1.87
N GLY A 151 6.64 8.35 -0.75
CA GLY A 151 6.52 7.07 -0.06
C GLY A 151 5.14 6.84 0.53
N MET A 152 4.63 7.83 1.26
CA MET A 152 3.27 7.84 1.83
C MET A 152 2.58 9.17 1.55
N TYR A 153 1.42 9.11 0.91
CA TYR A 153 0.51 10.24 0.74
C TYR A 153 -0.77 10.03 1.56
N VAL A 154 -1.17 11.03 2.34
CA VAL A 154 -2.38 11.04 3.17
C VAL A 154 -3.19 12.31 2.92
N GLY A 155 -4.36 12.17 2.31
CA GLY A 155 -5.28 13.28 2.04
C GLY A 155 -6.66 13.09 2.68
N SER A 156 -7.56 14.06 2.46
CA SER A 156 -9.02 13.95 2.61
C SER A 156 -9.53 13.29 3.91
N SER A 157 -8.95 13.67 5.05
CA SER A 157 -9.26 13.14 6.39
C SER A 157 -8.89 11.66 6.64
N GLY A 158 -8.07 11.07 5.78
CA GLY A 158 -7.44 9.78 6.04
C GLY A 158 -6.63 9.76 7.33
N LYS A 159 -6.67 8.65 8.06
CA LYS A 159 -5.96 8.48 9.34
C LYS A 159 -4.95 7.35 9.24
N ILE A 160 -3.68 7.65 9.52
CA ILE A 160 -2.60 6.66 9.44
C ILE A 160 -1.87 6.57 10.77
N ILE A 161 -1.57 5.34 11.16
CA ILE A 161 -0.52 5.03 12.14
C ILE A 161 0.58 4.25 11.43
N MET A 162 1.80 4.77 11.49
CA MET A 162 3.00 4.03 11.15
C MET A 162 3.80 3.82 12.41
N LYS A 163 4.16 2.57 12.68
CA LYS A 163 5.04 2.24 13.79
C LYS A 163 6.17 1.30 13.35
N ASP A 164 7.40 1.65 13.70
CA ASP A 164 8.62 0.93 13.34
C ASP A 164 8.74 0.72 11.81
N VAL A 165 8.35 1.74 11.03
CA VAL A 165 8.38 1.71 9.57
C VAL A 165 9.70 2.25 9.05
N MET A 166 10.26 1.58 8.04
CA MET A 166 11.45 2.04 7.31
C MET A 166 11.03 2.46 5.91
N MET A 167 11.44 3.65 5.49
CA MET A 167 11.14 4.18 4.16
C MET A 167 12.38 4.73 3.48
N SER A 168 12.59 4.38 2.21
CA SER A 168 13.77 4.82 1.47
C SER A 168 13.60 4.90 -0.05
N GLY A 169 14.50 5.63 -0.72
CA GLY A 169 14.58 5.68 -2.19
C GLY A 169 13.45 6.49 -2.83
N VAL A 170 12.91 7.48 -2.10
CA VAL A 170 11.78 8.31 -2.54
C VAL A 170 12.16 9.78 -2.62
N GLY A 171 11.43 10.53 -3.44
CA GLY A 171 11.52 11.98 -3.49
C GLY A 171 11.06 12.58 -2.16
N THR A 172 9.78 12.45 -1.85
CA THR A 172 9.21 12.85 -0.57
C THR A 172 8.94 11.62 0.27
N GLY A 173 9.41 11.58 1.52
CA GLY A 173 9.06 10.50 2.43
C GLY A 173 7.55 10.46 2.68
N VAL A 174 7.04 11.50 3.35
CA VAL A 174 5.65 11.58 3.77
C VAL A 174 5.01 12.89 3.29
N GLU A 175 3.81 12.81 2.75
CA GLU A 175 2.97 13.96 2.44
C GLU A 175 1.61 13.80 3.12
N VAL A 176 1.27 14.75 4.00
CA VAL A 176 -0.04 14.81 4.67
C VAL A 176 -0.68 16.14 4.33
N THR A 177 -1.91 16.10 3.84
CA THR A 177 -2.61 17.29 3.35
C THR A 177 -4.13 17.15 3.52
N ASN A 178 -4.90 18.20 3.19
CA ASN A 178 -6.36 18.20 3.15
C ASN A 178 -7.03 17.56 4.39
N GLY A 179 -6.61 17.98 5.59
CA GLY A 179 -7.13 17.46 6.85
C GLY A 179 -6.75 16.02 7.19
N GLY A 180 -5.82 15.40 6.44
CA GLY A 180 -5.25 14.10 6.78
C GLY A 180 -4.54 14.13 8.14
N ALA A 181 -4.53 12.99 8.83
CA ALA A 181 -3.88 12.85 10.13
C ALA A 181 -2.96 11.64 10.16
N MET A 182 -1.73 11.83 10.67
CA MET A 182 -0.74 10.76 10.72
C MET A 182 0.03 10.75 12.04
N TRP A 183 0.20 9.55 12.61
CA TRP A 183 1.13 9.30 13.71
C TRP A 183 2.28 8.42 13.21
N LEU A 184 3.51 8.85 13.49
CA LEU A 184 4.77 8.22 13.10
C LEU A 184 5.55 7.83 14.37
N GLY A 185 5.43 6.58 14.82
CA GLY A 185 6.18 6.06 15.98
C GLY A 185 7.39 5.25 15.55
N GLY A 186 8.62 5.65 15.88
CA GLY A 186 9.82 4.88 15.49
C GLY A 186 10.03 4.77 13.98
N THR A 187 9.48 5.71 13.20
CA THR A 187 9.57 5.68 11.74
C THR A 187 10.89 6.28 11.24
N HIS A 188 11.55 5.57 10.32
CA HIS A 188 12.82 5.98 9.74
C HIS A 188 12.67 6.32 8.25
N LEU A 189 12.85 7.59 7.90
CA LEU A 189 13.00 8.04 6.52
C LEU A 189 14.50 8.10 6.21
N LYS A 190 15.00 7.27 5.29
CA LYS A 190 16.40 7.22 4.90
C LYS A 190 16.54 7.40 3.40
N ASP A 191 17.59 8.11 2.97
CA ASP A 191 17.83 8.33 1.54
C ASP A 191 16.62 8.90 0.81
N VAL A 192 15.93 9.85 1.45
CA VAL A 192 14.85 10.62 0.82
C VAL A 192 15.37 11.96 0.31
N GLN A 193 14.78 12.50 -0.76
CA GLN A 193 15.13 13.86 -1.17
C GLN A 193 14.62 14.86 -0.13
N ASN A 194 13.32 14.84 0.17
CA ASN A 194 12.73 15.61 1.25
C ASN A 194 12.04 14.68 2.24
N GLY A 195 12.07 15.04 3.52
CA GLY A 195 11.50 14.20 4.58
C GLY A 195 9.98 14.19 4.55
N MET A 196 9.35 15.30 4.94
CA MET A 196 7.91 15.37 5.14
C MET A 196 7.30 16.71 4.71
N ILE A 197 6.08 16.66 4.19
CA ILE A 197 5.24 17.81 3.84
C ILE A 197 3.93 17.71 4.64
N VAL A 198 3.55 18.76 5.37
CA VAL A 198 2.31 18.82 6.16
C VAL A 198 1.56 20.10 5.83
N THR A 199 0.39 20.00 5.22
CA THR A 199 -0.32 21.17 4.68
C THR A 199 -1.84 21.16 4.83
N GLN A 200 -2.50 22.29 4.57
CA GLN A 200 -3.96 22.36 4.36
C GLN A 200 -4.79 21.72 5.50
N GLY A 201 -4.52 22.13 6.73
CA GLY A 201 -5.23 21.67 7.93
C GLY A 201 -4.88 20.25 8.37
N SER A 202 -3.88 19.60 7.77
CA SER A 202 -3.44 18.27 8.20
C SER A 202 -2.70 18.30 9.53
N THR A 203 -2.68 17.16 10.22
CA THR A 203 -1.97 16.98 11.49
C THR A 203 -0.97 15.83 11.43
N VAL A 204 0.26 16.04 11.89
CA VAL A 204 1.24 14.97 12.08
C VAL A 204 1.79 14.96 13.51
N ARG A 205 1.89 13.77 14.10
CA ARG A 205 2.67 13.51 15.31
C ARG A 205 3.81 12.55 14.97
N MET A 206 5.04 12.89 15.29
CA MET A 206 6.18 11.97 15.21
C MET A 206 6.76 11.71 16.60
N GLU A 207 7.06 10.45 16.91
CA GLU A 207 7.62 10.02 18.18
C GLU A 207 8.72 8.99 17.96
N GLY A 208 9.96 9.41 18.14
CA GLY A 208 11.11 8.57 17.81
C GLY A 208 11.25 8.32 16.30
N GLY A 209 12.29 7.57 15.95
CA GLY A 209 12.68 7.39 14.55
C GLY A 209 13.70 8.45 14.08
N LYS A 210 13.92 8.53 12.76
CA LYS A 210 14.92 9.44 12.18
C LYS A 210 14.55 9.84 10.76
N ILE A 211 14.70 11.12 10.43
CA ILE A 211 14.62 11.63 9.06
C ILE A 211 16.03 11.95 8.57
N THR A 212 16.48 11.27 7.52
CA THR A 212 17.73 11.55 6.82
C THR A 212 17.40 11.94 5.39
N PHE A 213 17.61 13.21 5.05
CA PHE A 213 17.22 13.80 3.77
C PHE A 213 18.42 14.45 3.07
N LYS A 214 18.34 14.59 1.74
CA LYS A 214 19.42 15.15 0.89
C LYS A 214 19.06 16.49 0.24
N GLY A 215 17.77 16.75 0.12
CA GLY A 215 17.19 17.94 -0.48
C GLY A 215 17.01 19.07 0.52
N SER A 216 16.02 19.92 0.24
CA SER A 216 15.92 21.22 0.89
C SER A 216 15.36 21.16 2.31
N TYR A 217 14.56 20.14 2.65
CA TYR A 217 13.92 20.08 3.97
C TYR A 217 13.71 18.67 4.50
N GLY A 218 13.85 18.54 5.82
CA GLY A 218 13.40 17.38 6.58
C GLY A 218 11.90 17.43 6.87
N VAL A 219 11.36 18.60 7.20
CA VAL A 219 9.91 18.83 7.39
C VAL A 219 9.53 20.20 6.83
N TYR A 220 8.49 20.24 6.02
CA TYR A 220 7.86 21.44 5.49
C TYR A 220 6.43 21.55 6.05
N LEU A 221 6.07 22.72 6.60
CA LEU A 221 4.77 23.01 7.19
C LEU A 221 4.14 24.23 6.50
N ASP A 222 2.92 24.09 5.97
CA ASP A 222 2.14 25.24 5.48
C ASP A 222 0.63 25.06 5.75
N LYS A 223 0.09 25.87 6.66
CA LYS A 223 -1.30 25.74 7.14
C LYS A 223 -1.63 24.36 7.74
N GLY A 224 -0.63 23.59 8.15
CA GLY A 224 -0.76 22.31 8.86
C GLY A 224 -0.21 22.39 10.29
N TRP A 225 -0.54 21.39 11.11
CA TRP A 225 -0.06 21.27 12.49
C TRP A 225 0.88 20.07 12.62
N GLY A 226 2.00 20.26 13.32
CA GLY A 226 2.99 19.22 13.56
C GLY A 226 3.46 19.20 15.02
N CYS A 227 3.61 18.01 15.59
CA CYS A 227 4.28 17.78 16.88
C CYS A 227 5.36 16.71 16.64
N PHE A 228 6.62 17.03 16.92
CA PHE A 228 7.79 16.21 16.57
C PHE A 228 8.72 16.04 17.76
#